data_AF-Q7UR00-F1
#
_entry.id   AF-Q7UR00-F1
#
_cell.length_a   1.000
_cell.length_b   1.000
_cell.length_c   1.000
_cell.angle_alpha   90.00
_cell.angle_beta   90.00
_cell.angle_gamma   90.00
#
_symmetry.space_group_name_H-M   'P 1'
#
loop_
_entity.id
_entity.type
_entity.pdbx_description
1 polymer ?
#
loop_
_entity_poly.entity_id
_entity_poly.type
_entity_poly.pdbx_seq_one_letter_code
_entity_poly.pdbx_strand_id
1 'polypeptide(L)'
;MDVLSRIIHVGTAITLVGGSAFMLLVLLPSAKLISEEAHQTLAQAVTGRWKRFIHGGILLFLLSGFYNYMRAIPNHKGDGLYHGLLGVKMLLAFAIFFLASALVGRSAALNGIRENRAKWLKVIVLLAAIIVGISGFVKVRGPSVSSEEAVVVVADEAESDEGLEPQPAIAE
;
A
#
# COMPACT_ATOMS: atom_id res chain seq x y z
N MET A 1 15.50 6.17 12.59
CA MET A 1 14.94 6.75 11.34
C MET A 1 13.92 5.84 10.68
N ASP A 2 14.13 4.52 10.63
CA ASP A 2 13.25 3.59 9.89
C ASP A 2 11.81 3.57 10.42
N VAL A 3 11.62 3.53 11.74
CA VAL A 3 10.28 3.57 12.37
C VAL A 3 9.54 4.86 12.02
N LEU A 4 10.21 6.00 12.13
CA LEU A 4 9.61 7.31 11.82
C LEU A 4 9.20 7.41 10.35
N SER A 5 10.08 7.00 9.42
CA SER A 5 9.75 6.98 7.99
C SER A 5 8.56 6.08 7.69
N ARG A 6 8.45 4.93 8.37
CA ARG A 6 7.30 4.03 8.21
C ARG A 6 6.01 4.63 8.77
N ILE A 7 6.05 5.28 9.93
CA ILE A 7 4.91 6.01 10.51
C ILE A 7 4.45 7.11 9.54
N ILE A 8 5.38 7.90 9.01
CA ILE A 8 5.08 8.95 8.03
C ILE A 8 4.44 8.35 6.78
N HIS A 9 5.00 7.28 6.23
CA HIS A 9 4.48 6.64 5.03
C HIS A 9 3.04 6.15 5.21
N VAL A 10 2.80 5.39 6.28
CA VAL A 10 1.47 4.82 6.60
C VAL A 10 0.49 5.92 6.98
N GLY A 11 0.89 6.90 7.80
CA GLY A 11 0.04 8.03 8.18
C GLY A 11 -0.38 8.88 6.98
N THR A 12 0.53 9.07 6.02
CA THR A 12 0.22 9.76 4.76
C THR A 12 -0.80 8.95 3.94
N ALA A 13 -0.60 7.63 3.84
CA ALA A 13 -1.57 6.73 3.19
C ALA A 13 -2.96 6.84 3.82
N ILE A 14 -3.04 6.75 5.15
CA ILE A 14 -4.29 6.85 5.92
C ILE A 14 -4.98 8.18 5.65
N THR A 15 -4.23 9.28 5.67
CA THR A 15 -4.81 10.62 5.44
C THR A 15 -5.41 10.74 4.04
N LEU A 16 -4.67 10.35 2.99
CA LEU A 16 -5.12 10.48 1.60
C LEU A 16 -6.27 9.53 1.27
N VAL A 17 -6.15 8.26 1.66
CA VAL A 17 -7.17 7.23 1.41
C VAL A 17 -8.39 7.47 2.28
N GLY A 18 -8.19 7.75 3.57
CA GLY A 18 -9.26 8.06 4.51
C GLY A 18 -10.04 9.31 4.13
N GLY A 19 -9.36 10.38 3.70
CA GLY A 19 -10.01 11.57 3.15
C GLY A 19 -10.82 11.27 1.89
N SER A 20 -10.29 10.42 0.99
CA SER A 20 -11.01 9.99 -0.21
C SER A 20 -12.25 9.15 0.12
N ALA A 21 -12.16 8.26 1.10
CA ALA A 21 -13.27 7.46 1.60
C ALA A 21 -14.33 8.35 2.28
N PHE A 22 -13.92 9.30 3.12
CA PHE A 22 -14.82 10.29 3.72
C PHE A 22 -15.55 11.09 2.64
N MET A 23 -14.83 11.58 1.62
CA MET A 23 -15.45 12.32 0.52
C MET A 23 -16.52 11.46 -0.18
N LEU A 24 -16.21 10.20 -0.44
CA LEU A 24 -17.11 9.28 -1.15
C LEU A 24 -18.35 8.91 -0.33
N LEU A 25 -18.15 8.52 0.93
CA LEU A 25 -19.17 7.85 1.74
C LEU A 25 -19.97 8.82 2.60
N VAL A 26 -19.41 9.97 2.95
CA VAL A 26 -20.03 10.90 3.89
C VAL A 26 -20.28 12.25 3.22
N LEU A 27 -19.27 12.87 2.62
CA LEU A 27 -19.40 14.22 2.07
C LEU A 27 -20.33 14.26 0.86
N LEU A 28 -20.08 13.42 -0.16
CA LEU A 28 -20.86 13.45 -1.40
C LEU A 28 -22.35 13.13 -1.19
N PRO A 29 -22.75 12.15 -0.38
CA PRO A 29 -24.16 11.92 -0.07
C PRO A 29 -24.80 13.10 0.68
N SER A 30 -24.12 13.62 1.70
CA SER A 30 -24.61 14.75 2.49
C SER A 30 -24.77 16.03 1.67
N ALA A 31 -23.87 16.26 0.72
CA ALA A 31 -23.89 17.44 -0.14
C ALA A 31 -25.08 17.46 -1.11
N LYS A 32 -25.82 16.35 -1.29
CA LYS A 32 -27.06 16.32 -2.09
C LYS A 32 -28.25 16.98 -1.40
N LEU A 33 -28.17 17.23 -0.10
CA LEU A 33 -29.28 17.76 0.71
C LEU A 33 -29.31 19.29 0.77
N ILE A 34 -28.31 19.96 0.21
CA ILE A 34 -28.18 21.42 0.24
C ILE A 34 -28.52 22.03 -1.12
N SER A 35 -28.76 23.35 -1.14
CA SER A 35 -29.02 24.08 -2.38
C SER A 35 -27.81 24.01 -3.33
N GLU A 36 -28.05 24.18 -4.63
CA GLU A 36 -27.00 24.13 -5.65
C GLU A 36 -25.92 25.20 -5.43
N GLU A 37 -26.30 26.40 -5.00
CA GLU A 37 -25.36 27.47 -4.67
C GLU A 37 -24.45 27.10 -3.48
N ALA A 38 -25.02 26.53 -2.43
CA ALA A 38 -24.27 26.03 -1.28
C ALA A 38 -23.36 24.85 -1.67
N HIS A 39 -23.85 23.98 -2.55
CA HIS A 39 -23.08 22.85 -3.09
C HIS A 39 -21.84 23.31 -3.84
N GLN A 40 -21.96 24.28 -4.75
CA GLN A 40 -20.83 24.83 -5.50
C GLN A 40 -19.81 25.51 -4.58
N THR A 41 -20.29 26.29 -3.61
CA THR A 41 -19.45 26.97 -2.62
C THR A 41 -18.64 25.97 -1.79
N LEU A 42 -19.30 24.92 -1.29
CA LEU A 42 -18.67 23.83 -0.56
C LEU A 42 -17.64 23.08 -1.42
N ALA A 43 -18.00 22.74 -2.67
CA ALA A 43 -17.12 22.02 -3.58
C ALA A 43 -15.83 22.80 -3.89
N GLN A 44 -15.93 24.10 -4.13
CA GLN A 44 -14.77 24.98 -4.34
C GLN A 44 -13.90 25.06 -3.08
N ALA A 45 -14.51 25.27 -1.92
CA ALA A 45 -13.82 25.38 -0.64
C ALA A 45 -13.06 24.08 -0.27
N VAL A 46 -13.71 22.93 -0.44
CA VAL A 46 -13.13 21.62 -0.17
C VAL A 46 -12.01 21.33 -1.16
N THR A 47 -12.25 21.45 -2.47
CA THR A 47 -11.24 21.15 -3.50
C THR A 47 -10.02 22.04 -3.37
N GLY A 48 -10.22 23.34 -3.08
CA GLY A 48 -9.13 24.31 -2.90
C GLY A 48 -8.18 23.97 -1.75
N ARG A 49 -8.69 23.37 -0.67
CA ARG A 49 -7.90 22.88 0.47
C ARG A 49 -7.32 21.50 0.19
N TRP A 50 -8.15 20.59 -0.30
CA TRP A 50 -7.79 19.19 -0.53
C TRP A 50 -6.64 19.02 -1.53
N LYS A 51 -6.56 19.87 -2.57
CA LYS A 51 -5.45 19.80 -3.52
C LYS A 51 -4.08 19.91 -2.85
N ARG A 52 -3.94 20.68 -1.75
CA ARG A 52 -2.66 20.81 -1.03
C ARG A 52 -2.28 19.51 -0.35
N PHE A 53 -3.26 18.85 0.27
CA PHE A 53 -3.08 17.53 0.86
C PHE A 53 -2.73 16.48 -0.18
N ILE A 54 -3.41 16.48 -1.34
CA ILE A 54 -3.09 15.55 -2.43
C ILE A 54 -1.64 15.72 -2.90
N HIS A 55 -1.22 16.92 -3.32
CA HIS A 55 0.12 17.09 -3.87
C HIS A 55 1.21 16.93 -2.82
N GLY A 56 1.04 17.54 -1.64
CA GLY A 56 1.99 17.42 -0.53
C GLY A 56 2.07 15.98 0.00
N GLY A 57 0.93 15.31 0.11
CA GLY A 57 0.85 13.92 0.55
C GLY A 57 1.44 12.95 -0.47
N ILE A 58 1.22 13.14 -1.78
CA ILE A 58 1.87 12.32 -2.81
C ILE A 58 3.39 12.46 -2.71
N LEU A 59 3.90 13.69 -2.60
CA LEU A 59 5.34 13.93 -2.45
C LEU A 59 5.89 13.23 -1.21
N LEU A 60 5.25 13.43 -0.05
CA LEU A 60 5.65 12.82 1.22
C LEU A 60 5.58 11.29 1.17
N PHE A 61 4.54 10.73 0.54
CA PHE A 61 4.36 9.29 0.37
C PHE A 61 5.44 8.69 -0.51
N LEU A 62 5.80 9.35 -1.62
CA LEU A 62 6.85 8.89 -2.52
C LEU A 62 8.22 8.93 -1.84
N LEU A 63 8.58 10.02 -1.17
CA LEU A 63 9.87 10.14 -0.48
C LEU A 63 10.02 9.11 0.64
N SER A 64 9.00 8.99 1.50
CA SER A 64 8.99 7.99 2.58
C SER A 64 8.93 6.57 2.03
N GLY A 65 8.11 6.31 1.01
CA GLY A 65 7.98 4.99 0.38
C GLY A 65 9.27 4.53 -0.28
N PHE A 66 9.96 5.44 -0.98
CA PHE A 66 11.25 5.17 -1.59
C PHE A 66 12.31 4.83 -0.53
N TYR A 67 12.38 5.59 0.57
CA TYR A 67 13.27 5.28 1.69
C TYR A 67 13.00 3.89 2.29
N ASN A 68 11.72 3.58 2.59
CA ASN A 68 11.33 2.29 3.14
C ASN A 68 11.65 1.14 2.17
N TYR A 69 11.49 1.36 0.87
CA TYR A 69 11.83 0.38 -0.16
C TYR A 69 13.33 0.08 -0.20
N MET A 70 14.19 1.11 -0.25
CA MET A 70 15.64 0.95 -0.23
C MET A 70 16.12 0.18 1.01
N ARG A 71 15.51 0.44 2.17
CA ARG A 71 15.81 -0.30 3.41
C ARG A 71 15.35 -1.75 3.38
N ALA A 72 14.31 -2.10 2.63
CA ALA A 72 13.73 -3.44 2.61
C ALA A 72 14.40 -4.38 1.61
N ILE A 73 15.01 -3.87 0.53
CA ILE A 73 15.64 -4.68 -0.54
C ILE A 73 16.63 -5.73 0.00
N PRO A 74 17.60 -5.40 0.89
CA PRO A 74 18.60 -6.38 1.32
C PRO A 74 18.01 -7.62 1.98
N ASN A 75 16.85 -7.48 2.62
CA ASN A 75 16.20 -8.54 3.39
C ASN A 75 15.31 -9.47 2.55
N HIS A 76 15.18 -9.21 1.24
CA HIS A 76 14.29 -9.96 0.34
C HIS A 76 15.01 -10.36 -0.96
N LYS A 77 16.35 -10.49 -0.91
CA LYS A 77 17.12 -10.96 -2.06
C LYS A 77 16.68 -12.38 -2.43
N GLY A 78 16.40 -12.61 -3.72
CA GLY A 78 15.93 -13.90 -4.21
C GLY A 78 14.42 -14.13 -4.04
N ASP A 79 13.69 -13.24 -3.39
CA ASP A 79 12.24 -13.39 -3.15
C ASP A 79 11.43 -12.81 -4.33
N GLY A 80 11.27 -13.61 -5.39
CA GLY A 80 10.56 -13.21 -6.60
C GLY A 80 9.10 -12.80 -6.37
N LEU A 81 8.39 -13.50 -5.47
CA LEU A 81 7.01 -13.17 -5.14
C LEU A 81 6.92 -11.82 -4.43
N TYR A 82 7.81 -11.56 -3.46
CA TYR A 82 7.89 -10.26 -2.80
C TYR A 82 8.09 -9.14 -3.82
N HIS A 83 9.05 -9.28 -4.73
CA HIS A 83 9.32 -8.27 -5.74
C HIS A 83 8.14 -8.06 -6.70
N GLY A 84 7.47 -9.13 -7.13
CA GLY A 84 6.27 -9.05 -7.96
C GLY A 84 5.13 -8.30 -7.28
N LEU A 85 4.77 -8.69 -6.06
CA LEU A 85 3.71 -8.04 -5.27
C LEU A 85 4.06 -6.60 -4.90
N LEU A 86 5.32 -6.33 -4.60
CA LEU A 86 5.84 -4.99 -4.34
C LEU A 86 5.73 -4.10 -5.59
N GLY A 87 6.11 -4.60 -6.76
CA GLY A 87 5.97 -3.89 -8.03
C GLY A 87 4.52 -3.57 -8.35
N VAL A 88 3.62 -4.55 -8.20
CA VAL A 88 2.18 -4.36 -8.41
C VAL A 88 1.63 -3.24 -7.53
N LYS A 89 1.90 -3.25 -6.21
CA LYS A 89 1.37 -2.19 -5.33
C LYS A 89 1.91 -0.80 -5.68
N MET A 90 3.14 -0.70 -6.21
CA MET A 90 3.70 0.58 -6.66
C MET A 90 2.95 1.10 -7.90
N LEU A 91 2.67 0.24 -8.88
CA LEU A 91 1.87 0.62 -10.05
C LEU A 91 0.45 1.05 -9.66
N LEU A 92 -0.19 0.33 -8.74
CA LEU A 92 -1.49 0.71 -8.20
C LEU A 92 -1.43 2.06 -7.48
N ALA A 93 -0.38 2.32 -6.70
CA ALA A 93 -0.20 3.60 -6.02
C ALA A 93 -0.05 4.76 -7.02
N PHE A 94 0.72 4.58 -8.10
CA PHE A 94 0.82 5.60 -9.15
C PHE A 94 -0.51 5.85 -9.85
N ALA A 95 -1.32 4.82 -10.10
CA ALA A 95 -2.67 4.98 -10.64
C ALA A 95 -3.56 5.81 -9.68
N ILE A 96 -3.49 5.55 -8.37
CA ILE A 96 -4.19 6.35 -7.36
C ILE A 96 -3.72 7.81 -7.38
N PHE A 97 -2.40 8.06 -7.44
CA PHE A 97 -1.87 9.42 -7.45
C PHE A 97 -2.28 10.21 -8.68
N PHE A 98 -2.29 9.56 -9.84
CA PHE A 98 -2.79 10.14 -11.07
C PHE A 98 -4.27 10.52 -10.95
N LEU A 99 -5.13 9.58 -10.52
CA LEU A 99 -6.56 9.83 -10.37
C LEU A 99 -6.86 10.90 -9.33
N ALA A 100 -6.20 10.86 -8.18
CA ALA A 100 -6.35 11.87 -7.13
C ALA A 100 -5.95 13.26 -7.62
N SER A 101 -4.84 13.37 -8.36
CA SER A 101 -4.40 14.62 -8.97
C SER A 101 -5.36 15.11 -10.05
N ALA A 102 -5.90 14.21 -10.88
CA ALA A 102 -6.90 14.54 -11.90
C ALA A 102 -8.20 15.11 -11.30
N LEU A 103 -8.65 14.55 -10.18
CA LEU A 103 -9.87 14.97 -9.46
C LEU A 103 -9.77 16.37 -8.86
N VAL A 104 -8.57 16.80 -8.46
CA VAL A 104 -8.32 18.14 -7.87
C VAL A 104 -7.68 19.13 -8.85
N GLY A 105 -7.30 18.68 -10.04
CA GLY A 105 -6.67 19.47 -11.07
C GLY A 105 -7.63 20.36 -11.86
N ARG A 106 -7.06 21.19 -12.74
CA ARG A 106 -7.80 22.17 -13.58
C ARG A 106 -7.76 21.88 -15.08
N SER A 107 -7.05 20.83 -15.50
CA SER A 107 -6.87 20.51 -16.93
C SER A 107 -8.19 20.11 -17.59
N ALA A 108 -8.60 20.78 -18.66
CA ALA A 108 -9.84 20.51 -19.38
C ALA A 108 -9.94 19.07 -19.91
N ALA A 109 -8.81 18.47 -20.30
CA ALA A 109 -8.73 17.08 -20.77
C ALA A 109 -9.22 16.05 -19.74
N LEU A 110 -9.26 16.43 -18.45
CA LEU A 110 -9.66 15.56 -17.34
C LEU A 110 -11.04 15.96 -16.76
N ASN A 111 -11.84 16.76 -17.48
CA ASN A 111 -13.18 17.15 -17.05
C ASN A 111 -14.09 15.93 -16.80
N GLY A 112 -14.08 14.95 -17.70
CA GLY A 112 -14.91 13.74 -17.54
C GLY A 112 -14.61 12.94 -16.26
N ILE A 113 -13.38 13.00 -15.75
CA ILE A 113 -13.03 12.42 -14.44
C ILE A 113 -13.69 13.21 -13.31
N ARG A 114 -13.70 14.53 -13.40
CA ARG A 114 -14.29 15.43 -12.40
C ARG A 114 -15.82 15.47 -12.44
N GLU A 115 -16.44 15.20 -13.57
CA GLU A 115 -17.90 15.05 -13.64
C GLU A 115 -18.33 13.72 -12.99
N ASN A 116 -17.51 12.68 -13.11
CA ASN A 116 -17.76 11.36 -12.54
C ASN A 116 -17.02 11.12 -11.22
N ARG A 117 -16.82 12.16 -10.40
CA ARG A 117 -16.03 12.12 -9.14
C ARG A 117 -16.33 10.90 -8.27
N ALA A 118 -17.61 10.60 -8.04
CA ALA A 118 -18.03 9.48 -7.20
C ALA A 118 -17.51 8.13 -7.73
N LYS A 119 -17.55 7.90 -9.05
CA LYS A 119 -17.02 6.68 -9.68
C LYS A 119 -15.51 6.57 -9.44
N TRP A 120 -14.77 7.64 -9.68
CA TRP A 120 -13.32 7.61 -9.56
C TRP A 120 -12.83 7.56 -8.11
N LEU A 121 -13.55 8.15 -7.17
CA LEU A 121 -13.31 7.96 -5.74
C LEU A 121 -13.54 6.50 -5.32
N LYS A 122 -14.58 5.82 -5.83
CA LYS A 122 -14.77 4.36 -5.59
C LYS A 122 -13.58 3.56 -6.11
N VAL A 123 -13.09 3.88 -7.31
CA VAL A 123 -11.91 3.22 -7.88
C VAL A 123 -10.69 3.46 -6.99
N ILE A 124 -10.42 4.69 -6.57
CA ILE A 124 -9.30 5.01 -5.66
C ILE A 124 -9.39 4.20 -4.37
N VAL A 125 -10.57 4.16 -3.72
CA VAL A 125 -10.78 3.44 -2.46
C VAL A 125 -10.58 1.93 -2.66
N LEU A 126 -11.08 1.36 -3.76
CA LEU A 126 -10.90 -0.05 -4.09
C LEU A 126 -9.41 -0.38 -4.33
N LEU A 127 -8.70 0.41 -5.13
CA LEU A 127 -7.27 0.22 -5.38
C LEU A 127 -6.47 0.32 -4.08
N ALA A 128 -6.81 1.28 -3.20
CA ALA A 128 -6.18 1.41 -1.90
C ALA A 128 -6.43 0.19 -1.01
N ALA A 129 -7.64 -0.36 -1.00
CA ALA A 129 -7.96 -1.58 -0.26
C ALA A 129 -7.12 -2.77 -0.77
N ILE A 130 -6.93 -2.91 -2.08
CA ILE A 130 -6.06 -3.94 -2.67
C ILE A 130 -4.61 -3.75 -2.21
N ILE A 131 -4.08 -2.53 -2.24
CA ILE A 131 -2.71 -2.23 -1.75
C ILE A 131 -2.55 -2.60 -0.27
N VAL A 132 -3.54 -2.30 0.56
CA VAL A 132 -3.55 -2.68 1.98
C VAL A 132 -3.57 -4.20 2.14
N GLY A 133 -4.38 -4.90 1.36
CA GLY A 133 -4.42 -6.38 1.33
C GLY A 133 -3.07 -7.00 0.97
N ILE A 134 -2.43 -6.51 -0.09
CA ILE A 134 -1.06 -6.93 -0.49
C ILE A 134 -0.07 -6.64 0.64
N SER A 135 -0.15 -5.46 1.25
CA SER A 135 0.76 -5.06 2.32
C SER A 135 0.61 -5.93 3.57
N GLY A 136 -0.63 -6.30 3.92
CA GLY A 136 -0.93 -7.22 5.00
C GLY A 136 -0.41 -8.63 4.70
N PHE A 137 -0.71 -9.16 3.52
CA PHE A 137 -0.24 -10.48 3.09
C PHE A 137 1.29 -10.58 3.13
N VAL A 138 2.00 -9.64 2.51
CA VAL A 138 3.48 -9.61 2.50
C VAL A 138 4.05 -9.50 3.92
N LYS A 139 3.38 -8.77 4.82
CA LYS A 139 3.84 -8.64 6.21
C LYS A 139 3.67 -9.94 7.00
N VAL A 140 2.60 -10.70 6.77
CA VAL A 140 2.28 -11.94 7.51
C VAL A 140 3.09 -13.13 7.00
N ARG A 141 3.33 -13.26 5.69
CA ARG A 141 4.07 -14.40 5.12
C ARG A 141 5.53 -14.51 5.60
N GLY A 142 6.16 -13.40 6.00
CA GLY A 142 7.59 -13.36 6.31
C GLY A 142 8.52 -13.46 5.08
N PRO A 143 9.84 -13.42 5.29
CA PRO A 143 10.83 -13.66 4.24
C PRO A 143 10.77 -15.11 3.75
N SER A 144 11.05 -15.35 2.47
CA SER A 144 11.30 -16.72 2.01
C SER A 144 12.64 -17.22 2.53
N VAL A 145 12.68 -18.43 3.09
CA VAL A 145 13.96 -19.14 3.36
C VAL A 145 14.67 -19.32 2.03
N SER A 146 15.93 -18.90 1.95
CA SER A 146 16.75 -19.10 0.76
C SER A 146 16.84 -20.60 0.46
N SER A 147 16.78 -21.01 -0.81
CA SER A 147 17.01 -22.41 -1.20
C SER A 147 18.35 -22.94 -0.68
N GLU A 148 19.32 -22.07 -0.46
CA GLU A 148 20.64 -22.41 0.08
C GLU A 148 20.59 -22.67 1.60
N GLU A 149 19.83 -21.87 2.37
CA GLU A 149 19.58 -22.13 3.80
C GLU A 149 18.71 -23.38 4.00
N ALA A 150 17.72 -23.60 3.13
CA ALA A 150 16.88 -24.79 3.20
C ALA A 150 17.68 -26.08 2.98
N VAL A 151 18.68 -26.07 2.10
CA VAL A 151 19.57 -27.21 1.88
C VAL A 151 20.50 -27.44 3.07
N VAL A 152 21.00 -26.38 3.70
CA VAL A 152 21.83 -26.50 4.91
C VAL A 152 21.03 -27.04 6.10
N VAL A 153 19.79 -26.57 6.29
CA VAL A 153 18.91 -27.08 7.36
C VAL A 153 18.56 -28.56 7.15
N VAL A 154 18.27 -28.97 5.91
CA VAL A 154 17.98 -30.38 5.60
C VAL A 154 19.23 -31.26 5.75
N ALA A 155 20.43 -30.75 5.44
CA ALA A 155 21.67 -31.48 5.65
C ALA A 155 21.99 -31.65 7.14
N ASP A 156 21.80 -30.61 7.96
CA ASP A 156 22.02 -30.63 9.40
C ASP A 156 21.00 -31.55 10.12
N GLU A 157 19.74 -31.57 9.67
CA GLU A 157 18.75 -32.54 10.16
C GLU A 157 19.10 -33.99 9.76
N ALA A 158 19.57 -34.22 8.52
CA ALA A 158 19.95 -35.56 8.06
C ALA A 158 21.18 -36.11 8.82
N GLU A 159 22.17 -35.26 9.10
CA GLU A 159 23.38 -35.64 9.85
C GLU A 159 23.04 -35.95 11.34
N SER A 160 22.00 -35.31 11.89
CA SER A 160 21.52 -35.60 13.24
C SER A 160 20.76 -36.93 13.38
N ASP A 161 20.14 -37.41 12.29
CA ASP A 161 19.36 -38.66 12.27
C ASP A 161 20.26 -39.89 11.98
N GLU A 162 21.37 -39.73 11.25
CA GLU A 162 22.39 -40.77 11.05
C GLU A 162 23.21 -41.09 12.32
N GLY A 163 23.20 -40.23 13.33
CA GLY A 163 23.91 -40.42 14.59
C GLY A 163 23.24 -41.38 15.59
N LEU A 164 22.06 -41.91 15.28
CA LEU A 164 21.34 -42.84 16.15
C LEU A 164 21.70 -44.29 15.80
N GLU A 165 22.93 -44.70 16.08
CA GLU A 165 23.29 -46.12 16.04
C GLU A 165 22.32 -46.90 16.96
N PRO A 166 21.70 -48.00 16.49
CA PRO A 166 20.85 -48.82 17.33
C PRO A 166 21.70 -49.39 18.46
N GLN A 167 21.44 -48.95 19.70
CA GLN A 167 22.09 -49.51 20.87
C GLN A 167 21.94 -51.04 20.84
N PRO A 168 23.04 -51.80 21.00
CA PRO A 168 22.96 -53.25 20.95
C PRO A 168 22.01 -53.70 22.07
N ALA A 169 20.98 -54.46 21.67
CA ALA A 169 20.07 -55.09 22.61
C ALA A 169 20.89 -55.94 23.58
N ILE A 170 20.89 -55.52 24.85
CA ILE A 170 21.61 -56.21 25.91
C ILE A 170 20.89 -57.55 26.11
N ALA A 171 21.46 -58.61 25.55
CA ALA A 171 21.09 -59.98 25.88
C ALA A 171 21.79 -60.36 27.20
N GLU A 172 21.01 -61.03 28.06
CA GLU A 172 21.24 -61.41 29.46
C GLU A 172 22.67 -61.82 29.86
#